data_AF-A0A345NJL8-F1
#
_entry.id   AF-A0A345NJL8-F1
#
_cell.length_a   1.000
_cell.length_b   1.000
_cell.length_c   1.000
_cell.angle_alpha   90.00
_cell.angle_beta   90.00
_cell.angle_gamma   90.00
#
_symmetry.space_group_name_H-M   'P 1'
#
loop_
_entity.id
_entity.type
_entity.pdbx_description
1 polymer ?
#
loop_
_entity_poly.entity_id
_entity_poly.type
_entity_poly.pdbx_seq_one_letter_code
_entity_poly.pdbx_strand_id
1 'polypeptide(L)'
;MLRDRVLDRLTWLGALVTLAAAVVLLFGPLWTTAVGENPLERAPGIDIGAVLRLALPTVVVLAAFAVALCTGRWRVAGAVPLLVMGYAVLTAPAPLPAWFLPGLVLTAAGYAVSLWRAGDSSGRGSSFVA
;
A
#
# COMPACT_ATOMS: atom_id res chain seq x y z
N MET A 1 19.58 15.88 -9.99
CA MET A 1 19.03 16.51 -8.77
C MET A 1 17.50 16.63 -8.75
N LEU A 2 16.82 17.31 -9.70
CA LEU A 2 15.34 17.37 -9.68
C LEU A 2 14.70 16.00 -9.96
N ARG A 3 15.20 15.28 -10.98
CA ARG A 3 14.72 13.95 -11.38
C ARG A 3 14.88 12.90 -10.26
N ASP A 4 15.90 13.05 -9.42
CA ASP A 4 16.15 12.15 -8.29
C ASP A 4 15.13 12.36 -7.18
N ARG A 5 14.76 13.62 -6.91
CA ARG A 5 13.72 13.97 -5.92
C ARG A 5 12.32 13.55 -6.36
N VAL A 6 12.01 13.54 -7.67
CA VAL A 6 10.69 13.14 -8.18
C VAL A 6 10.50 11.63 -8.08
N LEU A 7 11.53 10.83 -8.34
CA LEU A 7 11.42 9.37 -8.35
C LEU A 7 11.44 8.76 -6.94
N ASP A 8 12.19 9.34 -5.98
CA ASP A 8 12.09 8.97 -4.56
C ASP A 8 10.69 9.28 -3.99
N ARG A 9 9.94 10.18 -4.62
CA ARG A 9 8.56 10.49 -4.23
C ARG A 9 7.54 9.51 -4.79
N LEU A 10 7.87 8.61 -5.72
CA LEU A 10 6.89 7.70 -6.30
C LEU A 10 6.33 6.71 -5.28
N THR A 11 7.16 6.12 -4.42
CA THR A 11 6.67 5.23 -3.35
C THR A 11 5.86 6.00 -2.31
N TRP A 12 6.25 7.22 -1.98
CA TRP A 12 5.47 8.11 -1.12
C TRP A 12 4.14 8.54 -1.75
N LEU A 13 4.11 8.79 -3.06
CA LEU A 13 2.88 9.05 -3.80
C LEU A 13 1.98 7.83 -3.80
N GLY A 14 2.52 6.63 -4.01
CA GLY A 14 1.78 5.37 -3.88
C GLY A 14 1.17 5.19 -2.49
N ALA A 15 1.94 5.46 -1.43
CA ALA A 15 1.43 5.44 -0.05
C ALA A 15 0.34 6.49 0.19
N LEU A 16 0.49 7.70 -0.34
CA LEU A 16 -0.50 8.78 -0.20
C LEU A 16 -1.79 8.49 -0.96
N VAL A 17 -1.71 7.94 -2.17
CA VAL A 17 -2.90 7.48 -2.93
C VAL A 17 -3.61 6.35 -2.19
N THR A 18 -2.85 5.41 -1.63
CA THR A 18 -3.39 4.31 -0.82
C THR A 18 -4.10 4.83 0.43
N LEU A 19 -3.50 5.81 1.13
CA LEU A 19 -4.10 6.46 2.28
C LEU A 19 -5.39 7.20 1.91
N ALA A 20 -5.38 7.96 0.81
CA ALA A 20 -6.55 8.68 0.33
C ALA A 20 -7.71 7.72 0.00
N ALA A 21 -7.42 6.60 -0.66
CA ALA A 21 -8.41 5.56 -0.91
C ALA A 21 -8.98 4.99 0.40
N ALA A 22 -8.12 4.69 1.38
CA ALA A 22 -8.57 4.20 2.69
C ALA A 22 -9.47 5.22 3.41
N VAL A 23 -9.14 6.51 3.37
CA VAL A 23 -9.96 7.58 3.98
C VAL A 23 -11.32 7.66 3.29
N VAL A 24 -11.37 7.64 1.96
CA VAL A 24 -12.63 7.67 1.21
C VAL A 24 -13.49 6.44 1.54
N LEU A 25 -12.88 5.26 1.65
CA LEU A 25 -13.59 4.04 2.01
C LEU A 25 -14.08 4.05 3.47
N LEU A 26 -13.33 4.65 4.39
CA LEU A 26 -13.71 4.78 5.81
C LEU A 26 -14.91 5.71 6.01
N PHE A 27 -15.02 6.77 5.21
CA PHE A 27 -16.10 7.77 5.35
C PHE A 27 -17.15 7.71 4.24
N GLY A 28 -17.03 6.77 3.31
CA GLY A 28 -17.81 6.74 2.09
C GLY A 28 -18.62 5.45 1.91
N PRO A 29 -18.61 4.86 0.72
CA PRO A 29 -19.69 4.00 0.23
C PRO A 29 -19.79 2.62 0.87
N LEU A 30 -18.82 2.24 1.72
CA LEU A 30 -18.80 0.91 2.35
C LEU A 30 -19.58 0.84 3.66
N TRP A 31 -20.11 1.98 4.15
CA TRP A 31 -20.80 2.05 5.43
C TRP A 31 -22.27 2.36 5.22
N THR A 32 -23.11 1.42 5.62
CA THR A 32 -24.53 1.68 5.89
C THR A 32 -24.63 2.34 7.26
N THR A 33 -25.48 3.36 7.38
CA THR A 33 -25.71 4.02 8.67
C THR A 33 -26.49 3.08 9.58
N ALA A 34 -26.14 3.02 10.87
CA ALA A 34 -26.93 2.28 11.88
C ALA A 34 -28.22 3.03 12.29
N VAL A 35 -28.65 4.00 11.47
CA VAL A 35 -29.81 4.84 11.77
C VAL A 35 -31.07 3.98 11.66
N GLY A 36 -31.72 3.74 12.80
CA GLY A 36 -32.97 2.99 12.87
C GLY A 36 -32.83 1.49 13.18
N GLU A 37 -31.62 0.95 13.32
CA GLU A 37 -31.43 -0.42 13.80
C GLU A 37 -31.42 -0.48 15.33
N ASN A 38 -32.25 -1.37 15.90
CA ASN A 38 -32.24 -1.66 17.34
C ASN A 38 -31.12 -2.66 17.67
N PRO A 39 -30.09 -2.28 18.45
CA PRO A 39 -28.98 -3.17 18.77
C PRO A 39 -29.37 -4.43 19.57
N LEU A 40 -30.55 -4.44 20.20
CA LEU A 40 -31.07 -5.59 20.95
C LEU A 40 -31.68 -6.68 20.03
N GLU A 41 -32.00 -6.33 18.78
CA GLU A 41 -32.61 -7.26 17.80
C GLU A 41 -31.57 -7.87 16.85
N ARG A 42 -30.32 -7.39 16.90
CA ARG A 42 -29.23 -7.92 16.08
C ARG A 42 -28.88 -9.33 16.55
N ALA A 43 -28.86 -10.28 15.61
CA ALA A 43 -28.50 -11.66 15.90
C ALA A 43 -27.12 -11.72 16.59
N PRO A 44 -26.99 -12.44 17.72
CA PRO A 44 -25.71 -12.54 18.42
C PRO A 44 -24.70 -13.28 17.54
N GLY A 45 -23.57 -12.63 17.26
CA GLY A 45 -22.49 -13.19 16.44
C GLY A 45 -21.48 -12.14 16.03
N ILE A 46 -20.22 -12.55 15.86
CA ILE A 46 -19.17 -11.70 15.28
C ILE A 46 -19.28 -11.78 13.77
N ASP A 47 -19.54 -10.66 13.10
CA ASP A 47 -19.39 -10.56 11.66
C ASP A 47 -17.90 -10.43 11.31
N ILE A 48 -17.23 -11.59 11.18
CA ILE A 48 -15.82 -11.69 10.80
C ILE A 48 -15.56 -11.01 9.44
N GLY A 49 -16.55 -11.02 8.54
CA GLY A 49 -16.46 -10.37 7.24
C GLY A 49 -16.39 -8.84 7.36
N ALA A 50 -17.22 -8.25 8.22
CA ALA A 50 -17.16 -6.81 8.52
C ALA A 50 -15.84 -6.42 9.20
N VAL A 51 -15.35 -7.23 10.15
CA VAL A 51 -14.06 -7.00 10.82
C VAL A 51 -12.90 -7.02 9.82
N LEU A 52 -12.85 -8.02 8.94
CA LEU A 52 -11.82 -8.11 7.89
C LEU A 52 -11.89 -6.92 6.92
N ARG A 53 -13.09 -6.49 6.52
CA ARG A 53 -13.28 -5.30 5.67
C ARG A 53 -12.78 -4.02 6.33
N LEU A 54 -12.92 -3.89 7.65
CA LEU A 54 -12.36 -2.78 8.42
C LEU A 54 -10.83 -2.81 8.48
N ALA A 55 -10.26 -3.98 8.74
CA ALA A 55 -8.83 -4.11 8.98
C ALA A 55 -7.99 -3.99 7.71
N LEU A 56 -8.54 -4.39 6.56
CA LEU A 56 -7.81 -4.48 5.29
C LEU A 56 -7.25 -3.14 4.79
N PRO A 57 -8.02 -2.01 4.78
CA PRO A 57 -7.47 -0.69 4.46
C PRO A 57 -6.24 -0.32 5.30
N THR A 58 -6.26 -0.62 6.60
CA THR A 58 -5.15 -0.32 7.51
C THR A 58 -3.91 -1.14 7.14
N VAL A 59 -4.07 -2.44 6.86
CA VAL A 59 -2.97 -3.31 6.43
C VAL A 59 -2.34 -2.81 5.13
N VAL A 60 -3.16 -2.46 4.13
CA VAL A 60 -2.67 -1.99 2.83
C VAL A 60 -1.91 -0.66 2.97
N VAL A 61 -2.43 0.28 3.78
CA VAL A 61 -1.75 1.56 4.06
C VAL A 61 -0.41 1.33 4.78
N LEU A 62 -0.38 0.51 5.84
CA LEU A 62 0.84 0.20 6.58
C LEU A 62 1.90 -0.43 5.68
N ALA A 63 1.48 -1.37 4.82
CA ALA A 63 2.36 -2.01 3.86
C ALA A 63 2.94 -1.00 2.85
N ALA A 64 2.12 -0.10 2.30
CA ALA A 64 2.57 0.94 1.39
C ALA A 64 3.60 1.90 2.05
N PHE A 65 3.35 2.33 3.28
CA PHE A 65 4.32 3.13 4.04
C PHE A 65 5.61 2.37 4.32
N ALA A 66 5.53 1.09 4.69
CA ALA A 66 6.71 0.26 4.93
C ALA A 66 7.58 0.15 3.66
N VAL A 67 6.98 0.00 2.47
CA VAL A 67 7.73 0.03 1.21
C VAL A 67 8.44 1.38 1.02
N ALA A 68 7.74 2.49 1.23
CA ALA A 68 8.30 3.84 1.08
C ALA A 68 9.48 4.10 2.06
N LEU A 69 9.38 3.61 3.29
CA LEU A 69 10.45 3.70 4.28
C LEU A 69 11.66 2.81 3.91
N CYS A 70 11.41 1.62 3.37
CA CYS A 70 12.46 0.68 3.00
C CYS A 70 13.25 1.08 1.73
N THR A 71 12.65 1.84 0.81
CA THR A 71 13.29 2.20 -0.48
C THR A 71 14.60 2.97 -0.40
N GLY A 72 14.93 3.60 0.74
CA GLY A 72 16.19 4.31 0.92
C GLY A 72 17.34 3.40 1.34
N ARG A 73 17.25 2.86 2.56
CA ARG A 73 18.37 2.20 3.26
C ARG A 73 18.26 0.67 3.31
N TRP A 74 17.04 0.11 3.18
CA TRP A 74 16.75 -1.31 3.37
C TRP A 74 15.97 -1.85 2.18
N ARG A 75 16.48 -1.60 0.96
CA ARG A 75 15.73 -1.83 -0.29
C ARG A 75 15.20 -3.24 -0.39
N VAL A 76 16.04 -4.25 -0.13
CA VAL A 76 15.63 -5.67 -0.17
C VAL A 76 14.50 -5.97 0.82
N ALA A 77 14.49 -5.33 1.99
CA ALA A 77 13.43 -5.52 2.98
C ALA A 77 12.08 -4.96 2.51
N GLY A 78 12.07 -4.03 1.55
CA GLY A 78 10.86 -3.46 0.96
C GLY A 78 10.05 -4.45 0.10
N ALA A 79 10.65 -5.57 -0.32
CA ALA A 79 9.94 -6.62 -1.04
C ALA A 79 8.85 -7.28 -0.18
N VAL A 80 9.13 -7.50 1.11
CA VAL A 80 8.21 -8.14 2.04
C VAL A 80 6.91 -7.34 2.20
N PRO A 81 6.93 -6.05 2.57
CA PRO A 81 5.71 -5.26 2.65
C PRO A 81 5.03 -5.09 1.29
N LEU A 82 5.78 -5.04 0.18
CA LEU A 82 5.17 -4.99 -1.15
C LEU A 82 4.37 -6.26 -1.48
N LEU A 83 4.89 -7.44 -1.13
CA LEU A 83 4.20 -8.71 -1.29
C LEU A 83 2.96 -8.78 -0.39
N VAL A 84 3.07 -8.33 0.87
CA VAL A 84 1.94 -8.24 1.79
C VAL A 84 0.85 -7.32 1.24
N MET A 85 1.22 -6.15 0.71
CA MET A 85 0.30 -5.21 0.07
C MET A 85 -0.40 -5.86 -1.13
N GLY A 86 0.36 -6.50 -2.01
CA GLY A 86 -0.18 -7.19 -3.19
C GLY A 86 -1.14 -8.31 -2.81
N TYR A 87 -0.76 -9.16 -1.85
CA TYR A 87 -1.62 -10.23 -1.34
C TYR A 87 -2.92 -9.69 -0.73
N ALA A 88 -2.83 -8.66 0.13
CA ALA A 88 -3.99 -8.04 0.75
C ALA A 88 -4.95 -7.45 -0.30
N VAL A 89 -4.44 -6.80 -1.36
CA VAL A 89 -5.28 -6.25 -2.43
C VAL A 89 -5.92 -7.35 -3.28
N LEU A 90 -5.19 -8.43 -3.60
CA LEU A 90 -5.69 -9.52 -4.44
C LEU A 90 -6.73 -10.40 -3.72
N THR A 91 -6.60 -10.57 -2.41
CA THR A 91 -7.53 -11.36 -1.59
C THR A 91 -8.70 -10.55 -1.06
N ALA A 92 -8.69 -9.22 -1.26
CA ALA A 92 -9.75 -8.36 -0.77
C ALA A 92 -11.08 -8.64 -1.49
N PRO A 93 -12.22 -8.71 -0.77
CA PRO A 93 -13.51 -8.85 -1.39
C PRO A 93 -13.86 -7.60 -2.23
N ALA A 94 -14.53 -7.80 -3.36
CA ALA A 94 -15.02 -6.69 -4.17
C ALA A 94 -15.95 -5.75 -3.34
N PRO A 95 -15.87 -4.42 -3.53
CA PRO A 95 -15.13 -3.69 -4.57
C PRO A 95 -13.71 -3.24 -4.15
N LEU A 96 -13.20 -3.68 -2.99
CA LEU A 96 -11.96 -3.16 -2.40
C LEU A 96 -10.72 -3.18 -3.32
N PRO A 97 -10.47 -4.22 -4.14
CA PRO A 97 -9.29 -4.24 -5.01
C PRO A 97 -9.21 -3.04 -5.95
N ALA A 98 -10.36 -2.58 -6.49
CA ALA A 98 -10.40 -1.46 -7.44
C ALA A 98 -9.92 -0.15 -6.83
N TRP A 99 -10.14 0.05 -5.52
CA TRP A 99 -9.74 1.26 -4.79
C TRP A 99 -8.24 1.28 -4.48
N PHE A 100 -7.64 0.12 -4.24
CA PHE A 100 -6.23 0.02 -3.83
C PHE A 100 -5.26 -0.32 -4.96
N LEU A 101 -5.75 -0.83 -6.10
CA LEU A 101 -4.95 -1.13 -7.29
C LEU A 101 -4.07 0.04 -7.76
N PRO A 102 -4.58 1.29 -7.88
CA PRO A 102 -3.75 2.42 -8.29
C PRO A 102 -2.58 2.68 -7.32
N GLY A 103 -2.84 2.60 -6.01
CA GLY A 103 -1.83 2.76 -4.97
C GLY A 103 -0.77 1.65 -5.00
N LEU A 104 -1.20 0.40 -5.23
CA LEU A 104 -0.31 -0.75 -5.39
C LEU A 104 0.60 -0.59 -6.61
N VAL A 105 0.05 -0.21 -7.77
CA VAL A 105 0.83 -0.02 -9.00
C VAL A 105 1.88 1.08 -8.83
N LEU A 106 1.50 2.22 -8.25
CA LEU A 106 2.43 3.32 -7.97
C LEU A 106 3.53 2.92 -7.00
N THR A 107 3.18 2.18 -5.95
CA THR A 107 4.14 1.70 -4.95
C THR A 107 5.12 0.69 -5.55
N ALA A 108 4.63 -0.26 -6.35
CA ALA A 108 5.44 -1.24 -7.07
C ALA A 108 6.38 -0.57 -8.10
N ALA A 109 5.88 0.40 -8.86
CA ALA A 109 6.67 1.16 -9.82
C ALA A 109 7.79 1.95 -9.13
N GLY A 110 7.47 2.65 -8.03
CA GLY A 110 8.47 3.37 -7.24
C GLY A 110 9.53 2.44 -6.65
N TYR A 111 9.12 1.26 -6.18
CA TYR A 111 10.04 0.25 -5.65
C TYR A 111 10.97 -0.32 -6.74
N ALA A 112 10.43 -0.65 -7.93
CA ALA A 112 11.23 -1.15 -9.05
C ALA A 112 12.28 -0.13 -9.51
N VAL A 113 11.92 1.15 -9.57
CA VAL A 113 12.86 2.24 -9.90
C VAL A 113 13.98 2.35 -8.85
N SER A 114 13.67 2.17 -7.56
CA SER A 114 14.67 2.17 -6.49
C SER A 114 15.69 1.04 -6.65
N LEU A 115 15.24 -0.16 -7.05
CA LEU A 115 16.13 -1.31 -7.27
C LEU A 115 17.04 -1.13 -8.49
N TRP A 116 16.50 -0.65 -9.62
CA TRP A 116 17.29 -0.40 -10.83
C TRP A 116 18.47 0.53 -10.58
N ARG A 117 18.25 1.61 -9.82
CA ARG A 117 19.30 2.58 -9.47
C ARG A 117 20.39 2.00 -8.57
N ALA A 118 20.02 1.08 -7.68
CA ALA A 118 21.00 0.40 -6.84
C ALA A 118 21.99 -0.39 -7.71
N GLY A 119 21.49 -1.05 -8.76
CA GLY A 119 22.29 -1.81 -9.73
C GLY A 119 23.26 -0.93 -10.55
N ASP A 120 22.78 0.22 -11.06
CA ASP A 120 23.61 1.17 -11.82
C ASP A 120 24.76 1.74 -10.98
N SER A 121 24.52 1.95 -9.68
CA SER A 121 25.52 2.50 -8.76
C SER A 121 26.65 1.51 -8.47
N SER A 122 26.34 0.21 -8.41
CA SER A 122 27.35 -0.85 -8.25
C SER A 122 28.22 -1.08 -9.49
N GLY A 123 27.71 -0.81 -10.70
CA GLY A 123 28.45 -1.02 -11.95
C GLY A 123 29.50 0.05 -12.28
N ARG A 124 29.39 1.27 -11.71
CA ARG A 124 30.37 2.36 -11.93
C ARG A 124 31.60 2.31 -11.02
N GLY A 125 31.58 1.50 -9.96
CA GLY A 125 32.69 1.38 -9.02
C GLY A 125 33.81 0.45 -9.49
N SER A 126 33.57 -0.41 -10.48
CA SER A 126 34.52 -1.44 -10.92
C SER A 126 35.41 -1.04 -12.10
N SER A 127 35.23 0.16 -12.69
CA SER A 127 35.98 0.58 -13.88
C SER A 127 37.14 1.56 -13.60
N PHE A 128 37.50 1.80 -12.33
CA PHE A 128 38.58 2.74 -11.96
C PHE A 128 39.80 2.04 -11.33
N VAL A 129 39.87 0.71 -11.41
CA VAL A 129 41.04 -0.08 -11.00
C VAL A 129 41.41 -1.01 -12.14
N ALA A 130 42.08 -0.48 -13.16
CA ALA A 130 42.86 -1.23 -14.14
C ALA A 130 43.94 -0.31 -14.70
#